data_AF-A0A4Y2VJP8-F1
#
_entry.id   AF-A0A4Y2VJP8-F1
#
_cell.length_a   1.000
_cell.length_b   1.000
_cell.length_c   1.000
_cell.angle_alpha   90.00
_cell.angle_beta   90.00
_cell.angle_gamma   90.00
#
_symmetry.space_group_name_H-M   'P 1'
#
loop_
_entity.id
_entity.type
_entity.pdbx_description
1 polymer ?
#
loop_
_entity_poly.entity_id
_entity_poly.type
_entity_poly.pdbx_seq_one_letter_code
_entity_poly.pdbx_strand_id
1 'polypeptide(L)'
;SNKNYTCQPFMGECGANTEQVFPRVCRNFIYVLAVIHLLKEIYQIHQNGRRYINLENALEWACYVSALIFVADLTECSSQSGIRQVWQWELGSLSIFSAWMVLLMFISKFPFLGIYVIMFFQILSTFVNFSFVFFLFVVAFALGFFSLLQNQNPFESPGEAIIKTGVMMIGEIEFDAIFNDPENKVYFTGPAYTLFILFLLIMAVIIMNLLVGLAVDDIKGVQEKAELKRLAMK
;
A
#
# COMPACT_ATOMS: atom_id res chain seq x y z
N SER A 1 4.35 -10.57 -43.68
CA SER A 1 4.93 -11.03 -42.41
C SER A 1 4.16 -10.37 -41.28
N ASN A 2 3.04 -10.97 -40.86
CA ASN A 2 2.29 -10.51 -39.69
C ASN A 2 3.14 -10.73 -38.44
N LYS A 3 3.71 -9.65 -37.90
CA LYS A 3 4.27 -9.70 -36.56
C LYS A 3 3.09 -9.70 -35.60
N ASN A 4 2.66 -10.89 -35.19
CA ASN A 4 1.79 -11.05 -34.04
C ASN A 4 2.59 -10.61 -32.82
N TYR A 5 2.42 -9.35 -32.41
CA TYR A 5 2.86 -8.89 -31.10
C TYR A 5 1.94 -9.58 -30.08
N THR A 6 2.41 -10.69 -29.51
CA THR A 6 1.71 -11.39 -28.43
C THR A 6 1.80 -10.54 -27.17
N CYS A 7 0.72 -9.83 -26.83
CA CYS A 7 0.48 -9.46 -25.44
C CYS A 7 0.33 -10.74 -24.61
N GLN A 8 0.69 -10.71 -23.33
CA GLN A 8 0.38 -11.81 -22.42
C GLN A 8 -1.12 -12.15 -22.50
N PRO A 9 -1.51 -13.43 -22.36
CA PRO A 9 -2.86 -13.93 -22.69
C PRO A 9 -4.00 -13.23 -21.95
N PHE A 10 -3.73 -12.49 -20.86
CA PHE A 10 -4.71 -11.73 -20.10
C PHE A 10 -5.02 -10.33 -20.68
N MET A 11 -4.20 -9.79 -21.59
CA MET A 11 -4.27 -8.38 -22.00
C MET A 11 -4.95 -8.13 -23.36
N GLY A 12 -5.45 -9.19 -24.02
CA GLY A 12 -6.20 -9.10 -25.27
C GLY A 12 -5.33 -9.07 -26.54
N GLU A 13 -5.98 -9.18 -27.71
CA GLU A 13 -5.30 -9.14 -29.00
C GLU A 13 -5.05 -7.69 -29.46
N CYS A 14 -3.88 -7.43 -30.07
CA CYS A 14 -3.53 -6.15 -30.69
C CYS A 14 -4.32 -5.95 -32.00
N GLY A 15 -5.64 -5.76 -31.91
CA GLY A 15 -6.52 -5.44 -33.03
C GLY A 15 -6.70 -3.93 -33.18
N ALA A 16 -6.75 -3.43 -34.41
CA ALA A 16 -6.80 -2.00 -34.74
C ALA A 16 -8.14 -1.28 -34.41
N ASN A 17 -9.13 -1.96 -33.81
CA ASN A 17 -10.50 -1.46 -33.66
C ASN A 17 -11.04 -1.46 -32.22
N THR A 18 -10.20 -1.62 -31.20
CA THR A 18 -10.63 -1.73 -29.80
C THR A 18 -10.47 -0.47 -28.96
N GLU A 19 -9.98 0.66 -29.50
CA GLU A 19 -9.98 1.92 -28.76
C GLU A 19 -11.39 2.51 -28.69
N GLN A 20 -12.09 2.24 -27.59
CA GLN A 20 -13.33 2.92 -27.22
C GLN A 20 -13.08 4.43 -27.05
N VAL A 21 -14.04 5.27 -27.47
CA VAL A 21 -13.93 6.74 -27.42
C VAL A 21 -13.65 7.24 -25.99
N PHE A 22 -14.26 6.61 -24.98
CA PHE A 22 -14.15 7.03 -23.59
C PHE A 22 -12.71 6.89 -23.02
N PRO A 23 -12.04 5.73 -23.07
CA PRO A 23 -10.63 5.60 -22.67
C PRO A 23 -9.69 6.61 -23.34
N ARG A 24 -9.91 6.90 -24.64
CA ARG A 24 -9.09 7.87 -25.38
C ARG A 24 -9.25 9.30 -24.84
N VAL A 25 -10.49 9.69 -24.51
CA VAL A 25 -10.76 11.00 -23.88
C VAL A 25 -10.12 11.09 -22.50
N CYS A 26 -10.30 10.07 -21.65
CA CYS A 26 -9.69 10.01 -20.32
C CYS A 26 -8.16 10.05 -20.39
N ARG A 27 -7.55 9.31 -21.34
CA ARG A 27 -6.11 9.29 -21.59
C ARG A 27 -5.59 10.71 -21.87
N ASN A 28 -6.18 11.38 -22.84
CA ASN A 28 -5.74 12.72 -23.24
C ASN A 28 -5.94 13.73 -22.10
N PHE A 29 -7.03 13.60 -21.33
CA PHE A 29 -7.29 14.43 -20.17
C PHE A 29 -6.23 14.25 -19.08
N ILE A 30 -5.91 13.01 -18.71
CA ILE A 30 -4.87 12.70 -17.71
C ILE A 30 -3.50 13.20 -18.19
N TYR A 31 -3.16 12.99 -19.46
CA TYR A 31 -1.90 13.44 -20.04
C TYR A 31 -1.74 14.97 -19.92
N VAL A 32 -2.74 15.73 -20.37
CA VAL A 32 -2.70 17.20 -20.32
C VAL A 32 -2.60 17.70 -18.87
N LEU A 33 -3.40 17.15 -17.96
CA LEU A 33 -3.34 17.53 -16.55
C LEU A 33 -1.97 17.21 -15.93
N ALA A 34 -1.45 16.02 -16.13
CA ALA A 34 -0.17 15.62 -15.55
C ALA A 34 0.98 16.49 -16.06
N VAL A 35 1.00 16.86 -17.35
CA VAL A 35 1.98 17.82 -17.89
C VAL A 35 1.84 19.20 -17.22
N ILE A 36 0.62 19.73 -17.09
CA ILE A 36 0.39 21.04 -16.45
C ILE A 36 0.88 21.01 -14.99
N HIS A 37 0.55 19.95 -14.24
CA HIS A 37 0.97 19.79 -12.86
C HIS A 37 2.49 19.66 -12.72
N LEU A 38 3.17 18.92 -13.61
CA LEU A 38 4.63 18.86 -13.62
C LEU A 38 5.28 20.20 -13.92
N LEU A 39 4.75 20.98 -14.86
CA LEU A 39 5.25 22.33 -15.14
C LEU A 39 5.11 23.25 -13.92
N LYS A 40 3.99 23.15 -13.19
CA LYS A 40 3.79 23.85 -11.92
C LYS A 40 4.83 23.42 -10.88
N GLU A 41 5.12 22.14 -10.75
CA GLU A 41 6.13 21.64 -9.80
C GLU A 41 7.55 22.10 -10.16
N ILE A 42 7.90 22.10 -11.45
CA ILE A 42 9.19 22.66 -11.93
C ILE A 42 9.30 24.14 -11.56
N TYR A 43 8.22 24.91 -11.72
CA TYR A 43 8.20 26.31 -11.33
C TYR A 43 8.37 26.51 -9.82
N GLN A 44 7.74 25.67 -8.99
CA GLN A 44 7.91 25.71 -7.53
C GLN A 44 9.34 25.35 -7.10
N ILE A 45 9.99 24.39 -7.75
CA ILE A 45 11.41 24.07 -7.53
C ILE A 45 12.28 25.30 -7.76
N HIS A 46 12.03 26.03 -8.85
CA HIS A 46 12.81 27.21 -9.19
C HIS A 46 12.65 28.33 -8.15
N GLN A 47 11.43 28.56 -7.66
CA GLN A 47 11.18 29.59 -6.64
C GLN A 47 11.73 29.24 -5.26
N ASN A 48 11.51 28.00 -4.80
CA ASN A 48 11.78 27.60 -3.42
C ASN A 48 13.16 26.96 -3.22
N GLY A 49 13.87 26.63 -4.32
CA GLY A 49 15.22 26.06 -4.31
C GLY A 49 15.32 24.82 -3.42
N ARG A 50 16.30 24.80 -2.50
CA ARG A 50 16.53 23.66 -1.60
C ARG A 50 15.42 23.42 -0.57
N ARG A 51 14.58 24.42 -0.27
CA ARG A 51 13.45 24.26 0.67
C ARG A 51 12.28 23.48 0.07
N TYR A 52 12.33 23.19 -1.23
CA TYR A 52 11.31 22.40 -1.92
C TYR A 52 11.42 20.88 -1.62
N ILE A 53 12.56 20.38 -1.15
CA ILE A 53 12.74 18.93 -0.94
C ILE A 53 11.98 18.49 0.33
N ASN A 54 10.72 18.10 0.17
CA ASN A 54 9.84 17.57 1.20
C ASN A 54 9.15 16.29 0.70
N LEU A 55 8.69 15.44 1.63
CA LEU A 55 7.99 14.19 1.31
C LEU A 55 6.69 14.43 0.50
N GLU A 56 5.94 15.49 0.83
CA GLU A 56 4.73 15.89 0.10
C GLU A 56 5.03 16.09 -1.40
N ASN A 57 6.06 16.91 -1.69
CA ASN A 57 6.46 17.21 -3.06
C ASN A 57 7.03 15.97 -3.78
N ALA A 58 7.76 15.10 -3.08
CA ALA A 58 8.26 13.86 -3.66
C ALA A 58 7.11 12.91 -4.07
N LEU A 59 6.06 12.80 -3.24
CA LEU A 59 4.86 12.02 -3.55
C LEU A 59 4.06 12.61 -4.72
N GLU A 60 3.96 13.94 -4.81
CA GLU A 60 3.35 14.62 -5.96
C GLU A 60 4.10 14.32 -7.27
N TRP A 61 5.43 14.45 -7.27
CA TRP A 61 6.26 14.08 -8.41
C TRP A 61 6.09 12.61 -8.80
N ALA A 62 6.16 11.70 -7.83
CA ALA A 62 5.98 10.28 -8.06
C ALA A 62 4.61 9.99 -8.69
N CYS A 63 3.55 10.65 -8.20
CA CYS A 63 2.20 10.54 -8.74
C CYS A 63 2.10 11.01 -10.20
N TYR A 64 2.57 12.23 -10.50
CA TYR A 64 2.42 12.80 -11.85
C TYR A 64 3.31 12.09 -12.88
N VAL A 65 4.54 11.71 -12.50
CA VAL A 65 5.44 10.95 -13.39
C VAL A 65 4.89 9.55 -13.65
N SER A 66 4.44 8.83 -12.62
CA SER A 66 3.82 7.50 -12.80
C SER A 66 2.54 7.58 -13.64
N ALA A 67 1.72 8.63 -13.48
CA ALA A 67 0.52 8.84 -14.28
C ALA A 67 0.84 9.06 -15.76
N LEU A 68 1.89 9.85 -16.08
CA LEU A 68 2.33 10.04 -17.46
C LEU A 68 2.83 8.75 -18.09
N ILE A 69 3.65 7.98 -17.37
CA ILE A 69 4.16 6.70 -17.88
C ILE A 69 3.02 5.70 -18.08
N PHE A 70 2.03 5.66 -17.19
CA PHE A 70 0.85 4.80 -17.34
C PHE A 70 0.02 5.12 -18.59
N VAL A 71 -0.05 6.40 -18.95
CA VAL A 71 -0.85 6.90 -20.08
C VAL A 71 -0.08 6.92 -21.41
N ALA A 72 1.26 6.86 -21.36
CA ALA A 72 2.12 6.91 -22.53
C ALA A 72 2.02 5.65 -23.42
N ASP A 73 2.01 5.86 -24.74
CA ASP A 73 2.05 4.79 -25.72
C ASP A 73 3.51 4.38 -25.98
N LEU A 74 3.98 3.36 -25.27
CA LEU A 74 5.38 2.91 -25.32
C LEU A 74 5.66 1.85 -26.39
N THR A 75 4.61 1.30 -27.00
CA THR A 75 4.72 0.24 -28.02
C THR A 75 3.71 0.47 -29.15
N GLU A 76 4.01 -0.07 -30.34
CA GLU A 76 3.09 -0.02 -31.50
C GLU A 76 1.72 -0.61 -31.17
N CYS A 77 1.68 -1.72 -30.40
CA CYS A 77 0.42 -2.30 -29.94
C CYS A 77 -0.33 -1.35 -29.01
N SER A 78 0.33 -0.74 -28.01
CA SER A 78 -0.30 0.24 -27.13
C SER A 78 -0.90 1.42 -27.90
N SER A 79 -0.24 1.86 -28.97
CA SER A 79 -0.74 2.96 -29.80
C SER A 79 -1.96 2.57 -30.64
N GLN A 80 -2.11 1.30 -31.02
CA GLN A 80 -3.18 0.84 -31.89
C GLN A 80 -4.41 0.30 -31.13
N SER A 81 -4.19 -0.42 -30.03
CA SER A 81 -5.25 -1.10 -29.28
C SER A 81 -5.54 -0.48 -27.91
N GLY A 82 -4.68 0.43 -27.42
CA GLY A 82 -4.76 0.97 -26.06
C GLY A 82 -4.35 -0.02 -24.96
N ILE A 83 -3.83 -1.21 -25.32
CA ILE A 83 -3.40 -2.23 -24.36
C ILE A 83 -2.06 -1.83 -23.75
N ARG A 84 -1.98 -1.82 -22.42
CA ARG A 84 -0.78 -1.48 -21.65
C ARG A 84 0.08 -2.71 -21.35
N GLN A 85 1.36 -2.50 -21.09
CA GLN A 85 2.26 -3.57 -20.64
C GLN A 85 2.00 -3.93 -19.16
N VAL A 86 2.44 -5.11 -18.72
CA VAL A 86 2.23 -5.59 -17.33
C VAL A 86 2.83 -4.61 -16.31
N TRP A 87 4.10 -4.27 -16.49
CA TRP A 87 4.80 -3.31 -15.63
C TRP A 87 4.15 -1.91 -15.67
N GLN A 88 3.50 -1.56 -16.79
CA GLN A 88 2.79 -0.29 -16.93
C GLN A 88 1.50 -0.32 -16.12
N TRP A 89 0.79 -1.46 -16.07
CA TRP A 89 -0.36 -1.67 -15.18
C TRP A 89 0.03 -1.65 -13.70
N GLU A 90 1.14 -2.26 -13.33
CA GLU A 90 1.70 -2.21 -11.97
C GLU A 90 2.00 -0.76 -11.56
N LEU A 91 2.64 0.01 -12.45
CA LEU A 91 2.90 1.44 -12.20
C LEU A 91 1.61 2.27 -12.16
N GLY A 92 0.62 1.93 -13.00
CA GLY A 92 -0.68 2.58 -13.03
C GLY A 92 -1.47 2.39 -11.74
N SER A 93 -1.45 1.19 -11.16
CA SER A 93 -2.12 0.93 -9.88
C SER A 93 -1.48 1.74 -8.74
N LEU A 94 -0.14 1.83 -8.72
CA LEU A 94 0.59 2.69 -7.79
C LEU A 94 0.26 4.16 -8.00
N SER A 95 0.19 4.62 -9.25
CA SER A 95 -0.17 6.01 -9.58
C SER A 95 -1.56 6.40 -9.08
N ILE A 96 -2.56 5.53 -9.29
CA ILE A 96 -3.93 5.74 -8.81
C ILE A 96 -3.94 5.83 -7.27
N PHE A 97 -3.26 4.92 -6.59
CA PHE A 97 -3.16 4.96 -5.13
C PHE A 97 -2.46 6.25 -4.66
N SER A 98 -1.33 6.61 -5.26
CA SER A 98 -0.61 7.85 -4.95
C SER A 98 -1.46 9.10 -5.19
N ALA A 99 -2.31 9.13 -6.22
CA ALA A 99 -3.20 10.25 -6.49
C ALA A 99 -4.20 10.50 -5.35
N TRP A 100 -4.76 9.42 -4.78
CA TRP A 100 -5.62 9.54 -3.61
C TRP A 100 -4.85 9.98 -2.35
N MET A 101 -3.60 9.53 -2.19
CA MET A 101 -2.74 10.01 -1.10
C MET A 101 -2.39 11.50 -1.24
N VAL A 102 -2.10 11.97 -2.46
CA VAL A 102 -1.89 13.40 -2.76
C VAL A 102 -3.17 14.19 -2.50
N LEU A 103 -4.35 13.66 -2.86
CA LEU A 103 -5.62 14.30 -2.56
C LEU A 103 -5.83 14.47 -1.04
N LEU A 104 -5.53 13.44 -0.24
CA LEU A 104 -5.59 13.55 1.22
C LEU A 104 -4.65 14.65 1.74
N MET A 105 -3.42 14.71 1.24
CA MET A 105 -2.48 15.79 1.59
C MET A 105 -2.98 17.17 1.16
N PHE A 106 -3.67 17.29 0.03
CA PHE A 106 -4.32 18.54 -0.38
C PHE A 106 -5.46 18.93 0.58
N ILE A 107 -6.30 17.97 0.99
CA ILE A 107 -7.37 18.18 1.97
C ILE A 107 -6.80 18.66 3.32
N SER A 108 -5.58 18.26 3.68
CA SER A 108 -4.89 18.72 4.90
C SER A 108 -4.78 20.25 5.02
N LYS A 109 -4.82 20.98 3.89
CA LYS A 109 -4.73 22.46 3.87
C LYS A 109 -6.09 23.15 4.04
N PHE A 110 -7.21 22.43 4.01
CA PHE A 110 -8.54 23.00 4.22
C PHE A 110 -8.84 23.21 5.71
N PRO A 111 -9.47 24.32 6.10
CA PRO A 111 -9.64 24.69 7.52
C PRO A 111 -10.55 23.74 8.31
N PHE A 112 -11.55 23.12 7.66
CA PHE A 112 -12.48 22.20 8.34
C PHE A 112 -12.00 20.75 8.31
N LEU A 113 -11.71 20.21 7.13
CA LEU A 113 -11.31 18.81 6.97
C LEU A 113 -9.83 18.57 7.30
N GLY A 114 -8.97 19.58 7.15
CA GLY A 114 -7.53 19.42 7.26
C GLY A 114 -7.04 19.05 8.66
N ILE A 115 -7.75 19.49 9.70
CA ILE A 115 -7.44 19.12 11.09
C ILE A 115 -7.52 17.60 11.27
N TYR A 116 -8.53 16.93 10.70
CA TYR A 116 -8.69 15.48 10.78
C TYR A 116 -7.59 14.73 10.04
N VAL A 117 -7.23 15.20 8.84
CA VAL A 117 -6.15 14.59 8.05
C VAL A 117 -4.80 14.70 8.77
N ILE A 118 -4.49 15.88 9.33
CA ILE A 118 -3.25 16.09 10.08
C ILE A 118 -3.21 15.19 11.32
N MET A 119 -4.31 15.09 12.07
CA MET A 119 -4.40 14.18 13.21
C MET A 119 -4.19 12.72 12.81
N PHE A 120 -4.78 12.28 11.69
CA PHE A 120 -4.59 10.92 11.18
C PHE A 120 -3.13 10.60 10.90
N PHE A 121 -2.43 11.45 10.13
CA PHE A 121 -1.00 11.22 9.83
C PHE A 121 -0.11 11.30 11.07
N GLN A 122 -0.48 12.12 12.06
CA GLN A 122 0.22 12.17 13.35
C GLN A 122 0.08 10.84 14.11
N ILE A 123 -1.13 10.30 14.23
CA ILE A 123 -1.39 9.00 14.87
C ILE A 123 -0.67 7.88 14.11
N LEU A 124 -0.74 7.89 12.78
CA LEU A 124 -0.04 6.92 11.93
C LEU A 124 1.47 6.95 12.18
N SER A 125 2.09 8.14 12.27
CA SER A 125 3.52 8.27 12.55
C SER A 125 3.88 7.72 13.93
N THR A 126 3.07 7.99 14.96
CA THR A 126 3.30 7.45 16.31
C THR A 126 3.20 5.91 16.29
N PHE A 127 2.18 5.39 15.61
CA PHE A 127 1.98 3.94 15.46
C PHE A 127 3.16 3.28 14.73
N VAL A 128 3.64 3.84 13.63
CA VAL A 128 4.78 3.28 12.86
C VAL A 128 6.06 3.25 13.71
N ASN A 129 6.34 4.32 14.45
CA ASN A 129 7.52 4.37 15.33
C ASN A 129 7.47 3.28 16.40
N PHE A 130 6.30 3.02 16.96
CA PHE A 130 6.11 1.98 17.97
C PHE A 130 6.07 0.56 17.36
N SER A 131 5.58 0.42 16.13
CA SER A 131 5.41 -0.87 15.44
C SER A 131 6.73 -1.55 15.06
N PHE A 132 7.85 -0.82 15.06
CA PHE A 132 9.16 -1.40 14.75
C PHE A 132 9.53 -2.57 15.66
N VAL A 133 9.18 -2.51 16.95
CA VAL A 133 9.44 -3.60 17.90
C VAL A 133 8.63 -4.85 17.53
N PHE A 134 7.38 -4.68 17.08
CA PHE A 134 6.54 -5.81 16.69
C PHE A 134 6.96 -6.42 15.37
N PHE A 135 7.50 -5.62 14.45
CA PHE A 135 8.03 -6.12 13.20
C PHE A 135 9.12 -7.19 13.42
N LEU A 136 9.96 -7.03 14.44
CA LEU A 136 10.97 -8.04 14.80
C LEU A 136 10.34 -9.37 15.21
N PHE A 137 9.24 -9.34 15.99
CA PHE A 137 8.51 -10.55 16.35
C PHE A 137 7.81 -11.17 15.14
N VAL A 138 7.19 -10.36 14.28
CA VAL A 138 6.56 -10.85 13.03
C VAL A 138 7.60 -11.60 12.19
N VAL A 139 8.78 -11.04 11.98
CA VAL A 139 9.85 -11.71 11.20
C VAL A 139 10.32 -12.99 11.90
N ALA A 140 10.51 -12.97 13.23
CA ALA A 140 10.96 -14.15 13.97
C ALA A 140 9.96 -15.32 13.89
N PHE A 141 8.67 -15.04 14.12
CA PHE A 141 7.62 -16.05 13.99
C PHE A 141 7.41 -16.48 12.54
N ALA A 142 7.45 -15.55 11.59
CA ALA A 142 7.28 -15.85 10.16
C ALA A 142 8.36 -16.78 9.64
N LEU A 143 9.64 -16.54 9.98
CA LEU A 143 10.73 -17.42 9.57
C LEU A 143 10.66 -18.78 10.30
N GLY A 144 10.20 -18.80 11.54
CA GLY A 144 9.92 -20.04 12.27
C GLY A 144 8.81 -20.87 11.60
N PHE A 145 7.68 -20.25 11.27
CA PHE A 145 6.59 -20.90 10.53
C PHE A 145 7.00 -21.32 9.13
N PHE A 146 7.71 -20.47 8.39
CA PHE A 146 8.31 -20.83 7.10
C PHE A 146 9.12 -22.12 7.22
N SER A 147 10.00 -22.25 8.23
CA SER A 147 10.81 -23.45 8.38
C SER A 147 10.01 -24.72 8.70
N LEU A 148 8.96 -24.61 9.51
CA LEU A 148 8.17 -25.75 10.02
C LEU A 148 6.97 -26.12 9.14
N LEU A 149 6.45 -25.15 8.39
CA LEU A 149 5.21 -25.24 7.61
C LEU A 149 5.43 -24.95 6.12
N GLN A 150 6.67 -25.04 5.61
CA GLN A 150 7.01 -24.80 4.19
C GLN A 150 6.16 -25.58 3.18
N ASN A 151 5.55 -26.69 3.61
CA ASN A 151 4.67 -27.51 2.78
C ASN A 151 3.21 -27.02 2.73
N GLN A 152 2.91 -25.91 3.40
CA GLN A 152 1.62 -25.23 3.37
C GLN A 152 1.74 -24.03 2.43
N ASN A 153 0.78 -23.86 1.51
CA ASN A 153 0.80 -22.76 0.53
C ASN A 153 1.06 -21.36 1.14
N PRO A 154 0.49 -20.98 2.30
CA PRO A 154 0.73 -19.67 2.89
C PRO A 154 2.15 -19.45 3.45
N PHE A 155 2.98 -20.49 3.51
CA PHE A 155 4.32 -20.48 4.08
C PHE A 155 5.37 -21.04 3.11
N GLU A 156 5.06 -21.15 1.82
CA GLU A 156 5.96 -21.70 0.80
C GLU A 156 7.17 -20.79 0.54
N SER A 157 6.99 -19.47 0.65
CA SER A 157 8.07 -18.48 0.54
C SER A 157 8.21 -17.63 1.80
N PRO A 158 9.42 -17.08 2.10
CA PRO A 158 9.61 -16.20 3.25
C PRO A 158 8.73 -14.94 3.22
N GLY A 159 8.44 -14.42 2.01
CA GLY A 159 7.58 -13.25 1.84
C GLY A 159 6.12 -13.55 2.18
N GLU A 160 5.59 -14.67 1.70
CA GLU A 160 4.23 -15.12 2.02
C GLU A 160 4.10 -15.46 3.50
N ALA A 161 5.11 -16.09 4.10
CA ALA A 161 5.13 -16.38 5.53
C ALA A 161 5.06 -15.11 6.39
N ILE A 162 5.75 -14.03 6.00
CA ILE A 162 5.66 -12.73 6.68
C ILE A 162 4.24 -12.16 6.57
N ILE A 163 3.66 -12.18 5.38
CA ILE A 163 2.29 -11.69 5.15
C ILE A 163 1.29 -12.51 5.96
N LYS A 164 1.35 -13.84 5.89
CA LYS A 164 0.45 -14.74 6.63
C LYS A 164 0.60 -14.54 8.13
N THR A 165 1.82 -14.36 8.64
CA THR A 165 2.07 -14.09 10.07
C THR A 165 1.52 -12.73 10.49
N GLY A 166 1.62 -11.71 9.64
CA GLY A 166 0.99 -10.40 9.88
C GLY A 166 -0.54 -10.48 9.90
N VAL A 167 -1.15 -11.23 8.98
CA VAL A 167 -2.59 -11.48 8.95
C VAL A 167 -3.05 -12.21 10.22
N MET A 168 -2.33 -13.26 10.63
CA MET A 168 -2.60 -13.97 11.88
C MET A 168 -2.45 -13.07 13.12
N MET A 169 -1.55 -12.08 13.10
CA MET A 169 -1.37 -11.12 14.20
C MET A 169 -2.61 -10.24 14.38
N ILE A 170 -3.27 -9.84 13.30
CA ILE A 170 -4.51 -9.03 13.34
C ILE A 170 -5.70 -9.84 13.91
N GLY A 171 -5.59 -11.17 13.96
CA GLY A 171 -6.57 -12.07 14.57
C GLY A 171 -7.19 -13.07 13.60
N GLU A 172 -6.82 -13.03 12.32
CA GLU A 172 -7.27 -13.99 11.31
C GLU A 172 -6.50 -15.31 11.46
N ILE A 173 -6.96 -16.17 12.36
CA ILE A 173 -6.34 -17.45 12.69
C ILE A 173 -7.12 -18.59 12.02
N GLU A 174 -6.63 -19.06 10.88
CA GLU A 174 -7.21 -20.20 10.15
C GLU A 174 -6.52 -21.51 10.56
N PHE A 175 -6.74 -21.96 11.79
CA PHE A 175 -6.06 -23.15 12.32
C PHE A 175 -6.32 -24.40 11.48
N ASP A 176 -7.58 -24.66 11.12
CA ASP A 176 -7.94 -25.87 10.37
C ASP A 176 -7.30 -25.88 8.97
N ALA A 177 -7.19 -24.72 8.32
CA ALA A 177 -6.56 -24.62 7.01
C ALA A 177 -5.04 -24.87 7.04
N ILE A 178 -4.38 -24.69 8.20
CA ILE A 178 -2.93 -24.86 8.35
C ILE A 178 -2.56 -26.24 8.90
N PHE A 179 -3.34 -26.74 9.88
CA PHE A 179 -2.98 -27.93 10.65
C PHE A 179 -3.83 -29.16 10.30
N ASN A 180 -5.02 -28.97 9.73
CA ASN A 180 -5.97 -30.04 9.41
C ASN A 180 -6.22 -30.19 7.90
N ASP A 181 -5.29 -29.72 7.05
CA ASP A 181 -5.36 -29.90 5.60
C ASP A 181 -5.19 -31.39 5.23
N PRO A 182 -6.20 -32.03 4.61
CA PRO A 182 -6.10 -33.42 4.16
C PRO A 182 -5.09 -33.64 3.03
N GLU A 183 -4.79 -32.62 2.23
CA GLU A 183 -3.84 -32.69 1.11
C GLU A 183 -2.40 -32.45 1.58
N ASN A 184 -2.19 -31.48 2.49
CA ASN A 184 -0.87 -31.11 2.99
C ASN A 184 -0.75 -31.35 4.51
N LYS A 185 -0.27 -32.54 4.90
CA LYS A 185 -0.04 -32.85 6.32
C LYS A 185 1.18 -32.10 6.86
N VAL A 186 1.07 -31.57 8.07
CA VAL A 186 2.20 -30.92 8.77
C VAL A 186 3.23 -31.97 9.18
N TYR A 187 4.47 -31.87 8.67
CA TYR A 187 5.55 -32.81 8.99
C TYR A 187 6.08 -32.67 10.42
N PHE A 188 6.23 -31.44 10.92
CA PHE A 188 6.80 -31.14 12.23
C PHE A 188 5.72 -30.73 13.24
N THR A 189 4.73 -31.61 13.42
CA THR A 189 3.51 -31.33 14.21
C THR A 189 3.80 -30.79 15.62
N GLY A 190 4.70 -31.42 16.37
CA GLY A 190 5.02 -31.01 17.76
C GLY A 190 5.62 -29.60 17.86
N PRO A 191 6.76 -29.33 17.18
CA PRO A 191 7.35 -27.99 17.13
C PRO A 191 6.41 -26.94 16.55
N ALA A 192 5.63 -27.28 15.51
CA ALA A 192 4.70 -26.36 14.88
C ALA A 192 3.57 -25.93 15.84
N TYR A 193 2.95 -26.87 16.55
CA TYR A 193 1.96 -26.54 17.59
C TYR A 193 2.56 -25.73 18.73
N THR A 194 3.80 -26.05 19.15
CA THR A 194 4.48 -25.32 20.22
C THR A 194 4.73 -23.87 19.80
N LEU A 195 5.28 -23.66 18.60
CA LEU A 195 5.53 -22.32 18.05
C LEU A 195 4.22 -21.55 17.86
N PHE A 196 3.16 -22.23 17.42
CA PHE A 196 1.83 -21.63 17.24
C PHE A 196 1.19 -21.20 18.57
N ILE A 197 1.28 -22.01 19.63
CA ILE A 197 0.80 -21.62 20.97
C ILE A 197 1.59 -20.40 21.49
N LEU A 198 2.91 -20.40 21.30
CA LEU A 198 3.75 -19.25 21.67
C LEU A 198 3.35 -17.99 20.90
N PHE A 199 3.04 -18.13 19.61
CA PHE A 199 2.53 -17.06 18.77
C PHE A 199 1.19 -16.52 19.29
N LEU A 200 0.23 -17.39 19.63
CA LEU A 200 -1.07 -16.96 20.17
C LEU A 200 -0.89 -16.14 21.45
N LEU A 201 -0.04 -16.60 22.36
CA LEU A 201 0.19 -15.91 23.63
C LEU A 201 0.90 -14.56 23.41
N ILE A 202 1.99 -14.53 22.64
CA ILE A 202 2.81 -13.33 22.49
C ILE A 202 2.19 -12.34 21.50
N MET A 203 1.86 -12.78 20.29
CA MET A 203 1.39 -11.90 19.21
C MET A 203 -0.09 -11.58 19.36
N ALA A 204 -0.94 -12.60 19.48
CA ALA A 204 -2.39 -12.40 19.45
C ALA A 204 -2.97 -11.91 20.79
N VAL A 205 -2.38 -12.27 21.93
CA VAL A 205 -2.86 -11.81 23.25
C VAL A 205 -2.05 -10.63 23.77
N ILE A 206 -0.73 -10.77 23.96
CA ILE A 206 0.06 -9.71 24.61
C ILE A 206 0.18 -8.48 23.70
N ILE A 207 0.65 -8.66 22.46
CA ILE A 207 0.94 -7.54 21.57
C ILE A 207 -0.34 -6.85 21.09
N MET A 208 -1.37 -7.59 20.71
CA MET A 208 -2.65 -6.97 20.30
C MET A 208 -3.28 -6.15 21.43
N ASN A 209 -3.26 -6.65 22.68
CA ASN A 209 -3.77 -5.87 23.80
C ASN A 209 -2.90 -4.63 24.10
N LEU A 210 -1.58 -4.73 23.92
CA LEU A 210 -0.67 -3.58 24.06
C LEU A 210 -0.94 -2.51 22.98
N LEU A 211 -1.16 -2.92 21.73
CA LEU A 211 -1.51 -2.05 20.61
C LEU A 211 -2.82 -1.31 20.85
N VAL A 212 -3.85 -2.04 21.30
CA VAL A 212 -5.15 -1.44 21.65
C VAL A 212 -4.99 -0.48 22.83
N GLY A 213 -4.24 -0.87 23.86
CA GLY A 213 -3.97 -0.03 25.04
C GLY A 213 -3.32 1.30 24.66
N LEU A 214 -2.31 1.26 23.80
CA LEU A 214 -1.61 2.47 23.34
C LEU A 214 -2.45 3.34 22.42
N ALA A 215 -3.22 2.73 21.51
CA ALA A 215 -4.15 3.48 20.67
C ALA A 215 -5.19 4.24 21.52
N VAL A 216 -5.70 3.60 22.59
CA VAL A 216 -6.65 4.24 23.51
C VAL A 216 -6.01 5.40 24.26
N ASP A 217 -4.76 5.26 24.72
CA ASP A 217 -4.07 6.34 25.44
C ASP A 217 -3.70 7.52 24.53
N ASP A 218 -3.29 7.26 23.28
CA ASP A 218 -3.06 8.30 22.27
C ASP A 218 -4.35 9.08 21.94
N ILE A 219 -5.48 8.38 21.79
CA ILE A 219 -6.78 9.02 21.52
C ILE A 219 -7.18 9.97 22.66
N LYS A 220 -7.01 9.56 23.92
CA LYS A 220 -7.29 10.43 25.09
C LYS A 220 -6.42 11.68 25.05
N GLY A 221 -5.11 11.53 24.80
CA GLY A 221 -4.18 12.66 24.73
C GLY A 221 -4.49 13.64 23.59
N VAL A 222 -4.95 13.15 22.44
CA VAL A 222 -5.39 13.99 21.32
C VAL A 222 -6.70 14.71 21.66
N GLN A 223 -7.65 14.03 22.31
CA GLN A 223 -8.93 14.62 22.69
C GLN A 223 -8.77 15.77 23.71
N GLU A 224 -7.95 15.58 24.75
CA GLU A 224 -7.66 16.63 25.74
C GLU A 224 -7.04 17.87 25.09
N LYS A 225 -6.09 17.68 24.16
CA LYS A 225 -5.49 18.79 23.41
C LYS A 225 -6.51 19.53 22.54
N ALA A 226 -7.42 18.80 21.89
CA ALA A 226 -8.48 19.39 21.09
C ALA A 226 -9.49 20.17 21.96
N GLU A 227 -9.84 19.66 23.13
CA GLU A 227 -10.75 20.33 24.09
C GLU A 227 -10.13 21.61 24.65
N LEU A 228 -8.86 21.58 25.07
CA LEU A 228 -8.12 22.76 25.50
C LEU A 228 -8.03 23.81 24.40
N LYS A 229 -7.74 23.39 23.15
CA LYS A 229 -7.69 24.29 22.00
C LYS A 229 -9.05 24.93 21.72
N ARG A 230 -10.16 24.19 21.90
CA ARG A 230 -11.52 24.71 21.77
C ARG A 230 -11.86 25.73 22.87
N LEU A 231 -11.40 25.49 24.10
CA LEU A 231 -11.62 26.42 25.22
C LEU A 231 -10.83 27.72 25.06
N ALA A 232 -9.60 27.66 24.54
CA ALA A 232 -8.79 28.84 24.26
C ALA A 232 -9.30 29.70 23.07
N MET A 233 -10.20 29.15 22.25
CA MET A 233 -10.86 29.88 21.17
C MET A 233 -12.20 30.53 21.59
N LYS A 234 -12.65 30.31 22.83
CA LYS A 234 -13.77 31.02 23.45
C LYS A 234 -13.27 32.21 24.24
#